data_AF-A0A9D2AF23-F1
#
_entry.id   AF-A0A9D2AF23-F1
#
_cell.length_a   1.000
_cell.length_b   1.000
_cell.length_c   1.000
_cell.angle_alpha   90.00
_cell.angle_beta   90.00
_cell.angle_gamma   90.00
#
_symmetry.space_group_name_H-M   'P 1'
#
loop_
_entity.id
_entity.type
_entity.pdbx_description
1 polymer ?
#
loop_
_entity_poly.entity_id
_entity_poly.type
_entity_poly.pdbx_seq_one_letter_code
_entity_poly.pdbx_strand_id
1 'polypeptide(L)' 'VDMFYGEKFERVDEFVHRLREYIDYCNNERISLKLKGMSPVQYRTHYHTI' A
#
# COMPACT_ATOMS: atom_id res chain seq x y z
N VAL A 1 -0.76 8.82 -8.51
CA VAL A 1 -1.80 8.08 -9.25
C VAL A 1 -2.62 7.35 -8.21
N ASP A 2 -3.94 7.48 -8.28
CA ASP A 2 -4.89 6.78 -7.42
C ASP A 2 -5.30 5.47 -8.13
N MET A 3 -5.20 4.34 -7.43
CA MET A 3 -5.25 3.01 -8.07
C MET A 3 -6.64 2.67 -8.64
N PHE A 4 -7.70 3.28 -8.10
CA PHE A 4 -9.08 2.96 -8.47
C PHE A 4 -9.79 4.08 -9.22
N TYR A 5 -9.06 5.09 -9.70
CA TYR A 5 -9.70 6.21 -10.38
C TYR A 5 -10.32 5.77 -11.72
N GLY A 6 -11.66 5.80 -11.79
CA GLY A 6 -12.42 5.38 -12.97
C GLY A 6 -12.79 3.89 -13.00
N GLU A 7 -12.34 3.10 -12.03
CA GLU A 7 -12.69 1.69 -11.90
C GLU A 7 -14.13 1.54 -11.40
N LYS A 8 -14.83 0.53 -11.91
CA LYS A 8 -16.17 0.14 -11.46
C LYS A 8 -16.13 -1.29 -10.96
N PHE A 9 -16.65 -1.51 -9.77
CA PHE A 9 -16.76 -2.83 -9.17
C PHE A 9 -18.21 -3.31 -9.29
N GLU A 10 -18.38 -4.55 -9.74
CA GLU A 10 -19.71 -5.15 -9.86
C GLU A 10 -20.25 -5.60 -8.51
N ARG A 11 -19.35 -5.93 -7.57
CA ARG A 11 -19.68 -6.39 -6.22
C ARG A 11 -18.83 -5.71 -5.15
N VAL A 12 -19.45 -5.47 -4.00
CA VAL A 12 -18.77 -4.91 -2.82
C VAL A 12 -17.63 -5.82 -2.36
N ASP A 13 -17.81 -7.13 -2.41
CA ASP A 13 -16.78 -8.09 -1.98
C ASP A 13 -15.50 -7.99 -2.82
N GLU A 14 -15.66 -7.76 -4.13
CA GLU A 14 -14.54 -7.56 -5.05
C GLU A 14 -13.79 -6.27 -4.72
N PHE A 15 -14.52 -5.17 -4.52
CA PHE A 15 -13.93 -3.90 -4.10
C PHE A 15 -13.16 -4.05 -2.78
N VAL A 16 -13.75 -4.70 -1.78
CA VAL A 16 -13.11 -4.93 -0.47
C VAL A 16 -11.84 -5.77 -0.63
N HIS A 17 -11.87 -6.80 -1.47
CA HIS A 17 -10.68 -7.62 -1.74
C HIS A 17 -9.56 -6.77 -2.36
N ARG A 18 -9.86 -6.04 -3.44
CA ARG A 18 -8.88 -5.16 -4.11
C ARG A 18 -8.35 -4.06 -3.19
N LEU A 19 -9.21 -3.48 -2.35
CA LEU A 19 -8.81 -2.47 -1.38
C LEU A 19 -7.81 -3.02 -0.36
N ARG A 20 -8.02 -4.27 0.11
CA ARG A 20 -7.07 -4.93 1.02
C ARG A 20 -5.73 -5.16 0.35
N GLU A 21 -5.72 -5.65 -0.88
CA GLU A 21 -4.49 -5.81 -1.68
C GLU A 21 -3.76 -4.47 -1.82
N TYR A 22 -4.50 -3.39 -2.09
CA TYR A 22 -3.89 -2.06 -2.24
C TYR A 22 -3.24 -1.54 -0.96
N ILE A 23 -3.93 -1.72 0.17
CA ILE A 23 -3.43 -1.31 1.48
C ILE A 23 -2.17 -2.11 1.81
N ASP A 24 -2.15 -3.41 1.52
CA ASP A 24 -0.99 -4.26 1.75
C ASP A 24 0.21 -3.82 0.89
N TYR A 25 0.00 -3.66 -0.41
CA TYR A 25 0.99 -3.10 -1.34
C TYR A 25 1.56 -1.77 -0.82
N CYS A 26 0.68 -0.83 -0.44
CA CYS A 26 1.10 0.47 0.04
C CYS A 26 1.96 0.41 1.31
N ASN A 27 1.71 -0.56 2.20
CA ASN A 27 2.42 -0.67 3.48
C ASN A 27 3.70 -1.50 3.40
N ASN A 28 3.67 -2.60 2.65
CA ASN A 28 4.68 -3.64 2.70
C ASN A 28 5.61 -3.62 1.48
N GLU A 29 5.08 -3.30 0.31
CA GLU A 29 5.81 -3.47 -0.95
C GLU A 29 6.24 -2.14 -1.58
N ARG A 30 5.44 -1.09 -1.43
CA ARG A 30 5.66 0.19 -2.09
C ARG A 30 6.96 0.85 -1.62
N ILE A 31 7.95 0.85 -2.49
CA ILE A 31 9.24 1.50 -2.26
C ILE A 31 9.16 3.01 -2.53
N SER A 32 9.74 3.80 -1.64
CA SER A 32 9.78 5.27 -1.76
C SER A 32 11.19 5.80 -1.55
N LEU A 33 11.66 6.66 -2.48
CA LEU A 33 12.94 7.37 -2.32
C LEU A 33 12.95 8.27 -1.08
N LYS A 34 11.80 8.84 -0.69
CA LYS A 34 11.68 9.62 0.56
C LYS A 34 11.91 8.75 1.80
N LEU A 35 11.64 7.45 1.69
CA LEU A 35 11.92 6.44 2.72
C LEU A 35 13.25 5.73 2.47
N LYS A 36 14.18 6.38 1.76
CA LYS A 36 15.52 5.83 1.44
C LYS A 36 15.46 4.47 0.72
N GLY A 37 14.47 4.26 -0.13
CA GLY A 37 14.30 3.01 -0.87
C GLY A 37 13.70 1.87 -0.04
N MET A 38 13.05 2.17 1.08
CA MET A 38 12.34 1.19 1.91
C MET A 38 10.83 1.25 1.68
N SER A 39 10.14 0.17 2.01
CA SER A 39 8.69 0.22 2.22
C SER A 39 8.34 0.89 3.56
N PRO A 40 7.10 1.38 3.74
CA PRO A 40 6.70 2.02 4.99
C PRO A 40 6.91 1.16 6.24
N VAL A 41 6.61 -0.13 6.18
CA VAL A 41 6.87 -1.05 7.31
C VAL A 41 8.37 -1.19 7.56
N GLN A 42 9.17 -1.43 6.53
CA GLN A 42 10.63 -1.54 6.68
C GLN A 42 11.24 -0.27 7.29
N TYR A 43 10.79 0.90 6.83
CA TYR A 43 11.25 2.19 7.37
C TYR A 43 10.88 2.33 8.85
N ARG A 44 9.63 2.02 9.23
CA ARG A 44 9.22 2.06 10.65
C ARG A 44 10.06 1.12 11.49
N THR A 45 10.28 -0.12 11.07
CA THR A 45 11.09 -1.09 11.83
C THR A 45 12.55 -0.65 11.95
N HIS A 46 13.13 -0.07 10.90
CA HIS A 46 14.53 0.37 10.93
C HIS A 46 14.73 1.58 11.87
N TYR A 47 13.79 2.52 11.93
CA TYR A 47 13.97 3.78 12.65
C TYR A 47 13.24 3.88 14.00
N HIS A 48 12.25 3.03 14.29
CA HIS A 48 11.60 2.98 15.61
C HIS A 48 12.26 2.04 16.61
N THR A 49 13.22 1.22 16.17
CA THR A 49 13.94 0.28 17.04
C THR A 49 15.29 0.84 17.51
N ILE A 50 15.48 2.17 17.45
CA ILE A 50 16.65 2.90 17.98
C ILE A 50 16.17 3.85 19.07
#